data_AF-A0A7S0MFL0-F1
#
_entry.id   AF-A0A7S0MFL0-F1
#
_cell.length_a   1.000
_cell.length_b   1.000
_cell.length_c   1.000
_cell.angle_alpha   90.00
_cell.angle_beta   90.00
_cell.angle_gamma   90.00
#
_symmetry.space_group_name_H-M   'P 1'
#
loop_
_entity.id
_entity.type
_entity.pdbx_description
1 polymer ?
#
loop_
_entity_poly.entity_id
_entity_poly.type
_entity_poly.pdbx_seq_one_letter_code
_entity_poly.pdbx_strand_id
1 'polypeptide(L)'
;RRVAGTMLLASALLLLSFSPQAQSLNVSSYASMISGDVTSLCTAMPYMPGCSIRDACTASKLTGTLCNPWGPLSNICSTANGESMSSMSGCASYKLLCDAASPPAECQAYLSPKLPTTSAVQASCSAICSSSNKPAACPS
;
A
#
# COMPACT_ATOMS: atom_id res chain seq x y z
N ARG A 1 76.90 18.72 -16.21
CA ARG A 1 76.02 18.16 -17.27
C ARG A 1 74.66 17.87 -16.63
N ARG A 2 73.59 18.24 -17.33
CA ARG A 2 72.16 17.99 -17.02
C ARG A 2 71.94 16.50 -16.69
N VAL A 3 70.94 16.08 -15.91
CA VAL A 3 69.53 15.99 -16.34
C VAL A 3 68.57 16.11 -15.15
N ALA A 4 67.56 16.98 -15.32
CA ALA A 4 66.31 17.02 -14.58
C ALA A 4 65.29 16.08 -15.23
N GLY A 5 64.39 15.49 -14.43
CA GLY A 5 63.27 14.65 -14.87
C GLY A 5 63.13 13.47 -13.91
N THR A 6 61.97 13.09 -13.38
CA THR A 6 60.63 13.24 -13.95
C THR A 6 59.65 13.06 -12.79
N MET A 7 58.86 14.09 -12.48
CA MET A 7 57.59 13.94 -11.77
C MET A 7 56.62 13.25 -12.72
N LEU A 8 56.11 12.06 -12.39
CA LEU A 8 54.96 11.51 -13.10
C LEU A 8 54.06 10.74 -12.14
N LEU A 9 52.79 11.14 -12.21
CA LEU A 9 51.69 10.83 -11.34
C LEU A 9 51.35 9.33 -11.35
N ALA A 10 51.01 8.79 -10.18
CA ALA A 10 50.17 7.60 -10.08
C ALA A 10 49.06 7.87 -9.06
N SER A 11 48.21 8.85 -9.34
CA SER A 11 46.87 8.95 -8.76
C SER A 11 46.01 7.88 -9.42
N ALA A 12 46.19 6.63 -8.98
CA ALA A 12 45.33 5.53 -9.38
C ALA A 12 43.92 5.78 -8.83
N LEU A 13 43.02 6.05 -9.76
CA LEU A 13 41.58 6.16 -9.60
C LEU A 13 41.03 5.07 -8.68
N LEU A 14 40.77 5.41 -7.42
CA LEU A 14 39.69 4.80 -6.64
C LEU A 14 38.36 5.40 -7.11
N LEU A 15 37.97 5.12 -8.36
CA LEU A 15 36.58 5.22 -8.77
C LEU A 15 35.85 4.06 -8.09
N LEU A 16 35.42 4.30 -6.86
CA LEU A 16 34.33 3.54 -6.25
C LEU A 16 33.16 3.58 -7.25
N SER A 17 32.94 2.45 -7.89
CA SER A 17 31.74 2.11 -8.64
C SER A 17 30.55 2.16 -7.69
N PHE A 18 30.07 3.37 -7.40
CA PHE A 18 28.71 3.60 -6.96
C PHE A 18 27.80 3.29 -8.14
N SER A 19 27.57 2.00 -8.39
CA SER A 19 26.40 1.55 -9.11
C SER A 19 25.20 2.09 -8.32
N PRO A 20 24.30 2.90 -8.92
CA PRO A 20 23.02 3.16 -8.30
C PRO A 20 22.32 1.79 -8.23
N GLN A 21 22.40 1.15 -7.07
CA GLN A 21 21.61 -0.05 -6.82
C GLN A 21 20.17 0.39 -7.04
N ALA A 22 19.53 -0.18 -8.06
CA ALA A 22 18.08 -0.16 -8.15
C ALA A 22 17.61 -0.88 -6.88
N GLN A 23 17.37 -0.09 -5.83
CA GLN A 23 16.89 -0.64 -4.56
C GLN A 23 15.54 -1.25 -4.88
N SER A 24 15.43 -2.56 -4.70
CA SER A 24 14.14 -3.23 -4.83
C SER A 24 13.17 -2.58 -3.86
N LEU A 25 12.06 -2.06 -4.38
CA LEU A 25 11.01 -1.52 -3.54
C LEU A 25 10.46 -2.65 -2.69
N ASN A 26 10.51 -2.50 -1.37
CA ASN A 26 9.96 -3.45 -0.41
C ASN A 26 8.90 -2.74 0.43
N VAL A 27 7.71 -3.33 0.52
CA VAL A 27 6.57 -2.81 1.29
C VAL A 27 6.96 -2.48 2.74
N SER A 28 7.81 -3.30 3.35
CA SER A 28 8.25 -3.14 4.75
C SER A 28 9.00 -1.83 4.99
N SER A 29 9.72 -1.32 3.99
CA SER A 29 10.45 -0.04 4.07
C SER A 29 9.50 1.16 4.16
N TYR A 30 8.23 0.99 3.82
CA TYR A 30 7.21 2.04 3.77
C TYR A 30 6.13 1.87 4.84
N ALA A 31 6.35 1.02 5.86
CA ALA A 31 5.34 0.66 6.86
C ALA A 31 4.64 1.87 7.52
N SER A 32 5.40 2.92 7.86
CA SER A 32 4.85 4.14 8.47
C SER A 32 3.94 4.92 7.50
N MET A 33 4.34 5.02 6.22
CA MET A 33 3.54 5.73 5.21
C MET A 33 2.27 4.95 4.87
N ILE A 34 2.38 3.63 4.71
CA ILE A 34 1.25 2.72 4.51
C ILE A 34 0.24 2.83 5.65
N SER A 35 0.72 2.87 6.90
CA SER A 35 -0.16 3.03 8.07
C SER A 35 -0.88 4.39 8.09
N GLY A 36 -0.18 5.45 7.67
CA GLY A 36 -0.76 6.78 7.50
C GLY A 36 -1.85 6.82 6.43
N ASP A 37 -1.59 6.21 5.29
CA ASP A 37 -2.52 6.08 4.17
C ASP A 37 -3.81 5.34 4.59
N VAL A 38 -3.68 4.17 5.22
CA VAL A 38 -4.84 3.41 5.77
C VAL A 38 -5.61 4.24 6.77
N THR A 39 -4.92 4.95 7.67
CA THR A 39 -5.59 5.80 8.66
C THR A 39 -6.38 6.92 7.98
N SER A 40 -5.77 7.60 7.01
CA SER A 40 -6.43 8.66 6.24
C SER A 40 -7.68 8.16 5.51
N LEU A 41 -7.59 7.00 4.84
CA LEU A 41 -8.73 6.39 4.15
C LEU A 41 -9.86 6.08 5.12
N CYS A 42 -9.53 5.43 6.24
CA CYS A 42 -10.54 5.00 7.20
C CYS A 42 -11.12 6.14 8.05
N THR A 43 -10.41 7.27 8.18
CA THR A 43 -10.99 8.49 8.75
C THR A 43 -11.98 9.13 7.78
N ALA A 44 -11.67 9.13 6.47
CA ALA A 44 -12.56 9.71 5.46
C ALA A 44 -13.78 8.83 5.17
N MET A 45 -13.59 7.50 5.12
CA MET A 45 -14.63 6.52 4.81
C MET A 45 -14.47 5.29 5.72
N PRO A 46 -14.99 5.34 6.96
CA PRO A 46 -14.80 4.27 7.95
C PRO A 46 -15.46 2.95 7.56
N TYR A 47 -16.46 2.98 6.67
CA TYR A 47 -17.23 1.80 6.28
C TYR A 47 -16.57 0.95 5.19
N MET A 48 -15.37 1.30 4.72
CA MET A 48 -14.67 0.50 3.71
C MET A 48 -14.31 -0.89 4.28
N PRO A 49 -14.38 -1.96 3.48
CA PRO A 49 -14.06 -3.33 3.93
C PRO A 49 -12.66 -3.46 4.55
N GLY A 50 -11.65 -2.81 3.95
CA GLY A 50 -10.29 -2.75 4.53
C GLY A 50 -10.25 -2.10 5.92
N CYS A 51 -11.09 -1.10 6.18
CA CYS A 51 -11.18 -0.44 7.49
C CYS A 51 -11.83 -1.35 8.54
N SER A 52 -12.83 -2.14 8.14
CA SER A 52 -13.42 -3.15 9.03
C SER A 52 -12.39 -4.21 9.43
N ILE A 53 -11.49 -4.62 8.52
CA ILE A 53 -10.36 -5.50 8.84
C ILE A 53 -9.42 -4.82 9.84
N ARG A 54 -9.00 -3.59 9.58
CA ARG A 54 -8.12 -2.83 10.48
C ARG A 54 -8.70 -2.76 11.89
N ASP A 55 -9.99 -2.45 12.01
CA ASP A 55 -10.67 -2.32 13.30
C ASP A 55 -10.77 -3.68 14.01
N ALA A 56 -11.07 -4.75 13.28
CA ALA A 56 -11.05 -6.11 13.82
C ALA A 56 -9.66 -6.54 14.31
N CYS A 57 -8.60 -6.18 13.59
CA CYS A 57 -7.22 -6.42 13.99
C CYS A 57 -6.84 -5.61 15.24
N THR A 58 -7.23 -4.33 15.30
CA THR A 58 -6.97 -3.46 16.47
C THR A 58 -7.72 -3.97 17.71
N ALA A 59 -8.93 -4.49 17.53
CA ALA A 59 -9.71 -5.11 18.59
C ALA A 59 -9.28 -6.55 18.93
N SER A 60 -8.19 -7.06 18.33
CA SER A 60 -7.72 -8.45 18.50
C SER A 60 -8.76 -9.52 18.15
N LYS A 61 -9.75 -9.19 17.32
CA LYS A 61 -10.77 -10.11 16.80
C LYS A 61 -10.30 -10.85 15.54
N LEU A 62 -9.30 -10.31 14.87
CA LEU A 62 -8.63 -10.89 13.71
C LEU A 62 -7.12 -10.87 13.96
N THR A 63 -6.41 -11.88 13.44
CA THR A 63 -4.95 -11.96 13.49
C THR A 63 -4.41 -12.45 12.15
N GLY A 64 -3.08 -12.43 11.98
CA GLY A 64 -2.41 -12.92 10.77
C GLY A 64 -2.09 -11.83 9.76
N THR A 65 -1.87 -12.24 8.50
CA THR A 65 -1.35 -11.37 7.44
C THR A 65 -2.32 -10.26 7.03
N LEU A 66 -3.63 -10.44 7.25
CA LEU A 66 -4.65 -9.39 7.05
C LEU A 66 -4.50 -8.21 8.01
N CYS A 67 -3.82 -8.42 9.14
CA CYS A 67 -3.54 -7.36 10.12
C CYS A 67 -2.25 -6.59 9.82
N ASN A 68 -1.52 -6.96 8.76
CA ASN A 68 -0.48 -6.11 8.22
C ASN A 68 -1.14 -4.89 7.55
N PRO A 69 -0.69 -3.64 7.80
CA PRO A 69 -1.24 -2.43 7.18
C PRO A 69 -1.32 -2.47 5.65
N TRP A 70 -0.43 -3.21 4.99
CA TRP A 70 -0.49 -3.44 3.55
C TRP A 70 -1.77 -4.15 3.11
N GLY A 71 -2.32 -5.03 3.93
CA GLY A 71 -3.53 -5.79 3.59
C GLY A 71 -4.76 -4.92 3.40
N PRO A 72 -5.17 -4.12 4.41
CA PRO A 72 -6.22 -3.13 4.26
C PRO A 72 -5.95 -2.14 3.11
N LEU A 73 -4.71 -1.65 2.99
CA LEU A 73 -4.36 -0.67 1.96
C LEU A 73 -4.51 -1.24 0.55
N SER A 74 -3.91 -2.41 0.29
CA SER A 74 -4.01 -3.09 -1.01
C SER A 74 -5.44 -3.48 -1.32
N ASN A 75 -6.23 -3.89 -0.32
CA ASN A 75 -7.65 -4.18 -0.55
C ASN A 75 -8.43 -2.94 -1.03
N ILE A 76 -8.20 -1.79 -0.40
CA ILE A 76 -8.87 -0.54 -0.74
C ILE A 76 -8.36 0.00 -2.08
N CYS A 77 -7.05 0.07 -2.27
CA CYS A 77 -6.43 0.79 -3.38
C CYS A 77 -6.22 -0.04 -4.65
N SER A 78 -6.31 -1.37 -4.58
CA SER A 78 -6.06 -2.24 -5.72
C SER A 78 -7.19 -2.17 -6.76
N THR A 79 -6.79 -1.94 -8.00
CA THR A 79 -7.67 -1.97 -9.18
C THR A 79 -8.23 -3.37 -9.47
N ALA A 80 -7.58 -4.43 -8.97
CA ALA A 80 -7.99 -5.80 -9.21
C ALA A 80 -9.29 -6.19 -8.48
N ASN A 81 -9.75 -5.37 -7.52
CA ASN A 81 -11.05 -5.56 -6.88
C ASN A 81 -12.22 -5.06 -7.74
N GLY A 82 -11.95 -4.39 -8.87
CA GLY A 82 -12.97 -3.88 -9.80
C GLY A 82 -13.26 -2.40 -9.65
N GLU A 83 -12.62 -1.70 -8.70
CA GLU A 83 -12.67 -0.25 -8.55
C GLU A 83 -11.26 0.34 -8.55
N SER A 84 -11.05 1.39 -9.34
CA SER A 84 -9.78 2.11 -9.34
C SER A 84 -9.80 3.19 -8.26
N MET A 85 -9.37 2.82 -7.05
CA MET A 85 -9.20 3.76 -5.94
C MET A 85 -7.75 4.25 -5.79
N SER A 86 -6.83 3.81 -6.65
CA SER A 86 -5.40 4.16 -6.58
C SER A 86 -5.12 5.66 -6.71
N SER A 87 -6.06 6.45 -7.25
CA SER A 87 -5.95 7.91 -7.36
C SER A 87 -6.37 8.68 -6.11
N MET A 88 -6.89 8.01 -5.08
CA MET A 88 -7.24 8.66 -3.82
C MET A 88 -5.98 9.10 -3.07
N SER A 89 -6.06 10.22 -2.34
CA SER A 89 -4.91 10.75 -1.57
C SER A 89 -4.37 9.75 -0.56
N GLY A 90 -5.24 8.95 0.05
CA GLY A 90 -4.85 7.88 0.97
C GLY A 90 -4.36 6.58 0.30
N CYS A 91 -4.09 6.59 -1.01
CA CYS A 91 -3.49 5.47 -1.74
C CYS A 91 -2.08 5.79 -2.27
N ALA A 92 -1.44 6.86 -1.78
CA ALA A 92 -0.18 7.35 -2.30
C ALA A 92 0.95 6.31 -2.25
N SER A 93 1.10 5.60 -1.13
CA SER A 93 2.13 4.56 -0.95
C SER A 93 1.84 3.35 -1.81
N TYR A 94 0.57 2.95 -1.94
CA TYR A 94 0.18 1.86 -2.84
C TYR A 94 0.55 2.21 -4.28
N LYS A 95 0.20 3.41 -4.74
CA LYS A 95 0.52 3.89 -6.08
C LYS A 95 2.03 3.94 -6.31
N LEU A 96 2.78 4.51 -5.36
CA LEU A 96 4.24 4.60 -5.43
C LEU A 96 4.89 3.22 -5.61
N LEU A 97 4.41 2.22 -4.87
CA LEU A 97 4.97 0.87 -4.89
C LEU A 97 4.50 0.05 -6.09
N CYS A 98 3.20 0.09 -6.40
CA CYS A 98 2.59 -0.79 -7.38
C CYS A 98 2.55 -0.24 -8.81
N ASP A 99 2.74 1.07 -9.01
CA ASP A 99 2.91 1.67 -10.34
C ASP A 99 4.41 1.76 -10.73
N ALA A 100 5.33 1.30 -9.87
CA ALA A 100 6.74 1.28 -10.16
C ALA A 100 7.06 0.34 -11.34
N ALA A 101 8.17 0.59 -12.05
CA ALA A 101 8.63 -0.28 -13.13
C ALA A 101 8.95 -1.71 -12.68
N SER A 102 9.22 -1.91 -11.40
CA SER A 102 9.46 -3.22 -10.78
C SER A 102 8.74 -3.25 -9.42
N PRO A 103 7.42 -3.51 -9.42
CA PRO A 103 6.63 -3.48 -8.21
C PRO A 103 6.97 -4.67 -7.29
N PRO A 104 6.84 -4.52 -5.96
CA PRO A 104 7.00 -5.63 -5.03
C PRO A 104 6.00 -6.75 -5.33
N ALA A 105 6.36 -7.99 -5.00
CA ALA A 105 5.49 -9.16 -5.20
C ALA A 105 4.16 -9.01 -4.45
N GLU A 106 4.17 -8.29 -3.34
CA GLU A 106 3.03 -7.93 -2.49
C GLU A 106 1.95 -7.11 -3.22
N CYS A 107 2.28 -6.43 -4.32
CA CYS A 107 1.29 -5.77 -5.19
C CYS A 107 0.44 -6.78 -5.97
N GLN A 108 0.97 -7.98 -6.20
CA GLN A 108 0.27 -9.08 -6.88
C GLN A 108 -0.22 -10.16 -5.92
N ALA A 109 0.39 -10.25 -4.73
CA ALA A 109 -0.03 -11.15 -3.67
C ALA A 109 -1.37 -10.65 -3.10
N TYR A 110 -2.45 -11.03 -3.77
CA TYR A 110 -3.78 -10.88 -3.23
C TYR A 110 -3.84 -11.55 -1.87
N LEU A 111 -4.19 -10.78 -0.84
CA LEU A 111 -4.62 -11.39 0.40
C LEU A 111 -5.99 -12.01 0.15
N SER A 112 -5.99 -13.31 -0.14
CA SER A 112 -7.19 -14.11 -0.05
C SER A 112 -7.71 -14.06 1.39
N PRO A 113 -9.03 -13.86 1.60
CA PRO A 113 -10.09 -13.80 0.58
C PRO A 113 -10.21 -12.41 -0.10
N LYS A 114 -10.60 -12.42 -1.38
CA LYS A 114 -11.00 -11.20 -2.11
C LYS A 114 -12.20 -10.57 -1.41
N LEU A 115 -12.01 -9.41 -0.79
CA LEU A 115 -13.13 -8.69 -0.17
C LEU A 115 -14.01 -8.04 -1.25
N PRO A 116 -15.31 -7.87 -0.98
CA PRO A 116 -16.16 -7.04 -1.82
C PRO A 116 -15.60 -5.62 -1.92
N THR A 117 -15.93 -4.93 -3.00
CA THR A 117 -15.59 -3.51 -3.17
C THR A 117 -16.41 -2.64 -2.21
N THR A 118 -15.94 -1.42 -1.95
CA THR A 118 -16.70 -0.46 -1.12
C THR A 118 -18.08 -0.19 -1.73
N SER A 119 -18.18 -0.04 -3.05
CA SER A 119 -19.46 0.13 -3.72
C SER A 119 -20.37 -1.10 -3.61
N ALA A 120 -19.82 -2.31 -3.70
CA ALA A 120 -20.61 -3.54 -3.56
C ALA A 120 -21.16 -3.67 -2.13
N VAL A 121 -20.35 -3.33 -1.12
CA VAL A 121 -20.82 -3.29 0.28
C VAL A 121 -21.87 -2.21 0.45
N GLN A 122 -21.64 -1.00 -0.08
CA GLN A 122 -22.61 0.09 0.01
C GLN A 122 -23.93 -0.24 -0.68
N ALA A 123 -23.89 -0.86 -1.85
CA ALA A 123 -25.09 -1.32 -2.57
C ALA A 123 -25.84 -2.38 -1.76
N SER A 124 -25.11 -3.32 -1.15
CA SER A 124 -25.69 -4.36 -0.29
C SER A 124 -26.34 -3.76 0.96
N CYS A 125 -25.66 -2.82 1.63
CA CYS A 125 -26.21 -2.10 2.78
C CYS A 125 -27.46 -1.30 2.38
N SER A 126 -27.42 -0.59 1.25
CA SER A 126 -28.57 0.19 0.76
C SER A 126 -29.76 -0.71 0.43
N ALA A 127 -29.53 -1.86 -0.19
CA ALA A 127 -30.59 -2.83 -0.50
C ALA A 127 -31.23 -3.40 0.79
N ILE A 128 -30.41 -3.76 1.78
CA ILE A 128 -30.90 -4.23 3.09
C ILE A 128 -31.72 -3.13 3.79
N CYS A 129 -31.21 -1.90 3.79
CA CYS A 129 -31.86 -0.78 4.46
C CYS A 129 -33.10 -0.24 3.75
N SER A 130 -33.26 -0.55 2.46
CA SER A 130 -34.46 -0.23 1.68
C SER A 130 -35.53 -1.32 1.76
N SER A 131 -35.23 -2.46 2.41
CA SER A 131 -36.17 -3.57 2.56
C SER A 131 -37.17 -3.35 3.70
N SER A 132 -38.34 -3.99 3.63
CA SER A 132 -39.37 -3.94 4.67
C SER A 132 -38.93 -4.56 6.01
N ASN A 133 -37.82 -5.30 6.03
CA ASN A 133 -37.21 -5.90 7.23
C ASN A 133 -35.83 -5.27 7.52
N LYS A 134 -35.69 -3.95 7.34
CA LYS A 134 -34.40 -3.28 7.58
C LYS A 134 -33.97 -3.40 9.06
N PRO A 135 -32.67 -3.64 9.33
CA PRO A 135 -32.12 -3.57 10.67
C PRO A 135 -32.31 -2.21 11.32
N ALA A 136 -32.45 -2.17 12.64
CA ALA A 136 -32.54 -0.93 13.42
C ALA A 136 -31.29 -0.04 13.29
N ALA A 137 -30.15 -0.61 12.87
CA ALA A 137 -28.90 0.09 12.67
C ALA A 137 -28.79 0.82 11.31
N CYS A 138 -29.80 0.73 10.44
CA CYS A 138 -29.81 1.50 9.19
C CYS A 138 -29.96 2.99 9.49
N PRO A 139 -29.15 3.88 8.85
CA PRO A 139 -29.33 5.31 8.98
C PRO A 139 -30.73 5.72 8.52
N SER A 140 -31.32 6.70 9.22
CA SER A 140 -32.66 7.24 8.94
C SER A 140 -32.67 8.11 7.69
#